data_AF-A0A7X7JUX3-F1
#
_entry.id   AF-A0A7X7JUX3-F1
#
_cell.length_a   1.000
_cell.length_b   1.000
_cell.length_c   1.000
_cell.angle_alpha   90.00
_cell.angle_beta   90.00
_cell.angle_gamma   90.00
#
_symmetry.space_group_name_H-M   'P 1'
#
loop_
_entity.id
_entity.type
_entity.pdbx_description
1 polymer ?
#
loop_
_entity_poly.entity_id
_entity_poly.type
_entity_poly.pdbx_seq_one_letter_code
_entity_poly.pdbx_strand_id
1 'polypeptide(L)'
;MGTWTRDPREALRAGPGFDLAKFDPDATPGFDGSKSDGEELMLQRGELLNELQERLYAEGRAGGSRSVLCVVQGLDTAGKGGVARHVMGMVDPQGVELRSFGVPTEEEFANHFLWRIRKALPRPGRIGVFDRSHYEDVLVQRVDSIVTEDVWRGRYDEINEFEKELVENGTTVLKFALMVSHDEQGIRLMERLDRPDKRWKYSANDLKTRSKWFAYKAAYADVFRFTSTEHAPWYVIPANRKWFSRTAITEILTRAMVELDVAWPVADFDVAEQREALAATITTPALKESLEDTEDTVESAMESSIEIRKEALELHNGDARVEEAKTKRKEWEADLEQTLEQKRALLEARPDA
;
A
#
# COMPACT_ATOMS: atom_id res chain seq x y z
N MET A 1 -23.98 5.13 -2.09
CA MET A 1 -24.19 4.11 -1.04
C MET A 1 -23.05 3.11 -1.17
N GLY A 2 -22.16 3.05 -0.18
CA GLY A 2 -20.91 2.29 -0.29
C GLY A 2 -21.14 0.78 -0.31
N THR A 3 -20.34 0.07 -1.11
CA THR A 3 -20.29 -1.40 -1.20
C THR A 3 -19.75 -2.05 0.07
N TRP A 4 -19.02 -1.29 0.89
CA TRP A 4 -18.62 -1.66 2.25
C TRP A 4 -19.70 -1.27 3.26
N THR A 5 -20.25 -2.26 3.97
CA THR A 5 -21.23 -2.09 5.07
C THR A 5 -20.56 -1.83 6.42
N ARG A 6 -19.24 -2.07 6.52
CA ARG A 6 -18.36 -1.77 7.67
C ARG A 6 -16.98 -1.42 7.13
N ASP A 7 -16.20 -0.62 7.86
CA ASP A 7 -14.79 -0.40 7.55
C ASP A 7 -14.05 -1.77 7.48
N PRO A 8 -13.38 -2.10 6.37
CA PRO A 8 -12.66 -3.37 6.23
C PRO A 8 -11.60 -3.58 7.32
N ARG A 9 -11.04 -2.50 7.87
CA ARG A 9 -10.04 -2.55 8.94
C ARG A 9 -10.65 -2.98 10.28
N GLU A 10 -11.96 -2.91 10.42
CA GLU A 10 -12.67 -3.52 11.53
C GLU A 10 -13.17 -4.93 11.16
N ALA A 11 -13.75 -5.07 9.97
CA ALA A 11 -14.37 -6.33 9.53
C ALA A 11 -13.37 -7.48 9.37
N LEU A 12 -12.12 -7.17 9.01
CA LEU A 12 -11.08 -8.17 8.69
C LEU A 12 -9.97 -8.23 9.73
N ARG A 13 -10.01 -7.43 10.79
CA ARG A 13 -8.95 -7.40 11.81
C ARG A 13 -8.99 -8.66 12.67
N ALA A 14 -7.82 -9.24 12.91
CA ALA A 14 -7.62 -10.22 13.96
C ALA A 14 -7.59 -9.50 15.32
N GLY A 15 -8.76 -9.12 15.83
CA GLY A 15 -8.93 -8.48 17.13
C GLY A 15 -9.04 -9.47 18.30
N PRO A 16 -9.26 -8.96 19.53
CA PRO A 16 -9.57 -9.78 20.68
C PRO A 16 -10.76 -10.71 20.40
N GLY A 17 -10.54 -12.03 20.52
CA GLY A 17 -11.56 -13.04 20.25
C GLY A 17 -11.62 -13.56 18.81
N PHE A 18 -10.72 -13.11 17.92
CA PHE A 18 -10.57 -13.72 16.59
C PHE A 18 -10.22 -15.21 16.73
N ASP A 19 -10.95 -16.05 16.00
CA ASP A 19 -10.79 -17.51 16.00
C ASP A 19 -10.64 -18.03 14.57
N LEU A 20 -9.41 -18.38 14.19
CA LEU A 20 -9.10 -18.92 12.86
C LEU A 20 -9.78 -20.26 12.59
N ALA A 21 -10.24 -20.99 13.62
CA ALA A 21 -10.99 -22.23 13.43
C ALA A 21 -12.37 -21.97 12.82
N LYS A 22 -13.00 -20.83 13.14
CA LYS A 22 -14.34 -20.41 12.65
C LYS A 22 -14.29 -19.53 11.40
N PHE A 23 -13.09 -19.21 10.93
CA PHE A 23 -12.89 -18.36 9.76
C PHE A 23 -13.39 -19.02 8.48
N ASP A 24 -14.24 -18.32 7.74
CA ASP A 24 -14.74 -18.72 6.43
C ASP A 24 -13.90 -18.07 5.29
N PRO A 25 -13.11 -18.84 4.52
CA PRO A 25 -12.30 -18.33 3.44
C PRO A 25 -13.08 -17.94 2.17
N ASP A 26 -14.38 -18.26 2.09
CA ASP A 26 -15.28 -17.89 0.97
C ASP A 26 -16.11 -16.62 1.23
N ALA A 27 -16.14 -16.16 2.48
CA ALA A 27 -16.89 -14.99 2.90
C ALA A 27 -16.33 -13.67 2.32
N THR A 28 -17.14 -12.62 2.36
CA THR A 28 -16.77 -11.24 2.04
C THR A 28 -17.09 -10.29 3.21
N PRO A 29 -16.47 -10.46 4.40
CA PRO A 29 -16.86 -9.73 5.61
C PRO A 29 -16.83 -8.21 5.40
N GLY A 30 -17.94 -7.54 5.68
CA GLY A 30 -18.09 -6.09 5.53
C GLY A 30 -18.33 -5.62 4.09
N PHE A 31 -18.39 -6.50 3.10
CA PHE A 31 -18.62 -6.15 1.69
C PHE A 31 -19.86 -6.87 1.14
N ASP A 32 -20.88 -6.09 0.74
CA ASP A 32 -22.16 -6.58 0.20
C ASP A 32 -22.23 -6.41 -1.34
N GLY A 33 -21.12 -6.03 -1.97
CA GLY A 33 -21.00 -5.90 -3.41
C GLY A 33 -20.72 -7.23 -4.12
N SER A 34 -20.98 -7.24 -5.41
CA SER A 34 -20.58 -8.28 -6.35
C SER A 34 -19.09 -8.16 -6.74
N LYS A 35 -18.63 -9.13 -7.54
CA LYS A 35 -17.30 -9.05 -8.17
C LYS A 35 -17.15 -7.79 -9.02
N SER A 36 -18.18 -7.41 -9.78
CA SER A 36 -18.14 -6.22 -10.64
C SER A 36 -17.97 -4.96 -9.80
N ASP A 37 -18.72 -4.86 -8.70
CA ASP A 37 -18.63 -3.73 -7.77
C ASP A 37 -17.24 -3.65 -7.12
N GLY A 38 -16.62 -4.81 -6.84
CA GLY A 38 -15.25 -4.87 -6.34
C GLY A 38 -14.19 -4.45 -7.35
N GLU A 39 -14.39 -4.74 -8.64
CA GLU A 39 -13.50 -4.32 -9.73
C GLU A 39 -13.64 -2.81 -10.01
N GLU A 40 -14.86 -2.28 -9.98
CA GLU A 40 -15.12 -0.84 -10.11
C GLU A 40 -14.53 -0.05 -8.93
N LEU A 41 -14.72 -0.53 -7.70
CA LEU A 41 -14.12 0.08 -6.51
C LEU A 41 -12.59 0.12 -6.64
N MET A 42 -11.96 -0.94 -7.15
CA MET A 42 -10.51 -0.95 -7.33
C MET A 42 -10.02 0.07 -8.35
N LEU A 43 -10.79 0.35 -9.41
CA LEU A 43 -10.44 1.39 -10.38
C LEU A 43 -10.46 2.78 -9.73
N GLN A 44 -11.55 3.11 -9.03
CA GLN A 44 -11.70 4.37 -8.30
C GLN A 44 -10.58 4.57 -7.28
N ARG A 45 -10.35 3.55 -6.42
CA ARG A 45 -9.27 3.59 -5.43
C ARG A 45 -7.88 3.60 -6.05
N GLY A 46 -7.71 3.08 -7.26
CA GLY A 46 -6.45 3.09 -7.99
C GLY A 46 -5.99 4.51 -8.31
N GLU A 47 -6.90 5.37 -8.77
CA GLU A 47 -6.60 6.78 -9.06
C GLU A 47 -6.21 7.54 -7.78
N LEU A 48 -7.00 7.37 -6.72
CA LEU A 48 -6.70 7.95 -5.40
C LEU A 48 -5.36 7.46 -4.82
N LEU A 49 -5.10 6.15 -4.88
CA LEU A 49 -3.84 5.58 -4.40
C LEU A 49 -2.64 6.10 -5.18
N ASN A 50 -2.77 6.28 -6.49
CA ASN A 50 -1.69 6.78 -7.33
C ASN A 50 -1.26 8.19 -6.89
N GLU A 51 -2.21 9.11 -6.73
CA GLU A 51 -1.89 10.47 -6.26
C GLU A 51 -1.34 10.47 -4.82
N LEU A 52 -1.96 9.73 -3.90
CA LEU A 52 -1.48 9.66 -2.52
C LEU A 52 -0.07 9.08 -2.44
N GLN A 53 0.25 8.08 -3.26
CA GLN A 53 1.59 7.54 -3.35
C GLN A 53 2.56 8.57 -3.92
N GLU A 54 2.18 9.34 -4.94
CA GLU A 54 3.03 10.40 -5.51
C GLU A 54 3.31 11.50 -4.49
N ARG A 55 2.32 11.91 -3.69
CA ARG A 55 2.53 12.85 -2.58
C ARG A 55 3.47 12.31 -1.52
N LEU A 56 3.29 11.05 -1.12
CA LEU A 56 4.20 10.37 -0.19
C LEU A 56 5.63 10.35 -0.77
N TYR A 57 5.78 10.08 -2.06
CA TYR A 57 7.06 10.10 -2.76
C TYR A 57 7.71 11.49 -2.76
N ALA A 58 6.96 12.52 -3.11
CA ALA A 58 7.42 13.90 -3.11
C ALA A 58 7.84 14.35 -1.70
N GLU A 59 7.06 13.99 -0.67
CA GLU A 59 7.41 14.27 0.72
C GLU A 59 8.75 13.62 1.12
N GLY A 60 8.94 12.33 0.82
CA GLY A 60 10.20 11.65 1.12
C GLY A 60 11.39 12.26 0.38
N ARG A 61 11.18 12.78 -0.83
CA ARG A 61 12.21 13.52 -1.60
C ARG A 61 12.53 14.89 -0.97
N ALA A 62 11.56 15.50 -0.32
CA ALA A 62 11.70 16.74 0.44
C ALA A 62 12.19 16.53 1.89
N GLY A 63 12.62 15.31 2.25
CA GLY A 63 13.19 15.00 3.57
C GLY A 63 12.18 14.53 4.62
N GLY A 64 10.93 14.25 4.23
CA GLY A 64 9.96 13.57 5.09
C GLY A 64 10.44 12.17 5.50
N SER A 65 10.01 11.69 6.67
CA SER A 65 10.38 10.38 7.22
C SER A 65 9.34 9.28 6.99
N ARG A 66 8.12 9.64 6.55
CA ARG A 66 6.98 8.73 6.47
C ARG A 66 7.18 7.65 5.40
N SER A 67 6.72 6.44 5.66
CA SER A 67 6.63 5.35 4.67
C SER A 67 5.49 4.39 5.01
N VAL A 68 5.17 3.48 4.09
CA VAL A 68 4.18 2.41 4.33
C VAL A 68 4.84 1.06 4.11
N LEU A 69 4.61 0.11 5.00
CA LEU A 69 5.05 -1.27 4.85
C LEU A 69 3.85 -2.23 4.82
N CYS A 70 3.61 -2.83 3.66
CA CYS A 70 2.64 -3.90 3.45
C CYS A 70 3.32 -5.27 3.62
N VAL A 71 3.01 -5.97 4.72
CA VAL A 71 3.43 -7.37 4.93
C VAL A 71 2.36 -8.30 4.40
N VAL A 72 2.69 -9.09 3.38
CA VAL A 72 1.74 -10.02 2.75
C VAL A 72 2.16 -11.46 3.05
N GLN A 73 1.35 -12.13 3.85
CA GLN A 73 1.54 -13.53 4.25
C GLN A 73 0.40 -14.43 3.77
N GLY A 74 0.66 -15.73 3.77
CA GLY A 74 -0.27 -16.77 3.36
C GLY A 74 0.47 -17.98 2.82
N LEU A 75 -0.14 -19.16 2.89
CA LEU A 75 0.44 -20.38 2.31
C LEU A 75 0.65 -20.25 0.79
N ASP A 76 1.46 -21.14 0.22
CA ASP A 76 1.63 -21.16 -1.22
C ASP A 76 0.28 -21.38 -1.92
N THR A 77 0.12 -20.68 -3.04
CA THR A 77 -1.14 -20.48 -3.78
C THR A 77 -2.17 -19.51 -3.18
N ALA A 78 -1.96 -18.95 -1.98
CA ALA A 78 -2.92 -18.04 -1.35
C ALA A 78 -3.21 -16.75 -2.14
N GLY A 79 -2.28 -16.32 -3.01
CA GLY A 79 -2.47 -15.17 -3.91
C GLY A 79 -1.54 -13.99 -3.67
N LYS A 80 -0.49 -14.15 -2.86
CA LYS A 80 0.50 -13.08 -2.52
C LYS A 80 1.03 -12.32 -3.74
N GLY A 81 1.58 -13.03 -4.73
CA GLY A 81 2.05 -12.39 -5.98
C GLY A 81 0.95 -11.73 -6.82
N GLY A 82 -0.32 -12.06 -6.59
CA GLY A 82 -1.46 -11.34 -7.18
C GLY A 82 -1.69 -9.98 -6.54
N VAL A 83 -1.43 -9.84 -5.24
CA VAL A 83 -1.48 -8.54 -4.53
C VAL A 83 -0.39 -7.63 -5.07
N ALA A 84 0.86 -8.11 -5.15
CA ALA A 84 1.95 -7.33 -5.73
C ALA A 84 1.65 -6.88 -7.16
N ARG A 85 1.06 -7.75 -8.01
CA ARG A 85 0.76 -7.39 -9.40
C ARG A 85 -0.40 -6.42 -9.55
N HIS A 86 -1.49 -6.61 -8.82
CA HIS A 86 -2.75 -5.91 -9.07
C HIS A 86 -2.97 -4.71 -8.15
N VAL A 87 -2.46 -4.75 -6.92
CA VAL A 87 -2.62 -3.64 -5.98
C VAL A 87 -1.48 -2.65 -6.16
N MET A 88 -0.23 -3.12 -6.14
CA MET A 88 0.92 -2.23 -6.39
C MET A 88 1.06 -1.83 -7.86
N GLY A 89 0.41 -2.54 -8.77
CA GLY A 89 0.36 -2.16 -10.19
C GLY A 89 -0.52 -0.93 -10.48
N MET A 90 -1.19 -0.38 -9.46
CA MET A 90 -2.02 0.83 -9.59
C MET A 90 -1.24 2.14 -9.33
N VAL A 91 0.01 2.05 -8.85
CA VAL A 91 0.83 3.21 -8.47
C VAL A 91 2.15 3.23 -9.24
N ASP A 92 2.89 4.34 -9.18
CA ASP A 92 4.19 4.45 -9.87
C ASP A 92 5.19 3.44 -9.28
N PRO A 93 5.81 2.57 -10.10
CA PRO A 93 6.77 1.57 -9.63
C PRO A 93 8.02 2.17 -8.95
N GLN A 94 8.38 3.42 -9.22
CA GLN A 94 9.48 4.11 -8.53
C GLN A 94 9.17 4.37 -7.06
N GLY A 95 7.89 4.45 -6.71
CA GLY A 95 7.38 4.61 -5.36
C GLY A 95 7.25 3.31 -4.56
N VAL A 96 7.50 2.15 -5.19
CA VAL A 96 7.27 0.84 -4.59
C VAL A 96 8.58 0.08 -4.42
N GLU A 97 8.80 -0.48 -3.23
CA GLU A 97 9.94 -1.35 -2.92
C GLU A 97 9.45 -2.76 -2.57
N LEU A 98 9.42 -3.64 -3.57
CA LEU A 98 8.99 -5.04 -3.41
C LEU A 98 10.18 -5.92 -3.01
N ARG A 99 10.05 -6.62 -1.89
CA ARG A 99 10.98 -7.68 -1.47
C ARG A 99 10.22 -8.99 -1.26
N SER A 100 10.70 -10.05 -1.93
CA SER A 100 10.25 -11.42 -1.67
C SER A 100 11.29 -12.15 -0.81
N PHE A 101 10.85 -12.72 0.31
CA PHE A 101 11.73 -13.49 1.19
C PHE A 101 11.57 -14.99 0.92
N GLY A 102 12.71 -15.65 0.69
CA GLY A 102 12.81 -17.10 0.55
C GLY A 102 13.55 -17.72 1.73
N VAL A 103 14.02 -18.97 1.52
CA VAL A 103 14.94 -19.64 2.45
C VAL A 103 16.17 -18.76 2.68
N PRO A 104 16.56 -18.49 3.95
CA PRO A 104 17.74 -17.68 4.23
C PRO A 104 19.01 -18.23 3.58
N THR A 105 19.86 -17.35 3.07
CA THR A 105 21.23 -17.72 2.67
C THR A 105 22.09 -18.04 3.88
N GLU A 106 23.27 -18.64 3.70
CA GLU A 106 24.21 -18.89 4.80
C GLU A 106 24.59 -17.60 5.55
N GLU A 107 24.79 -16.50 4.83
CA GLU A 107 25.06 -15.18 5.42
C GLU A 107 23.87 -14.68 6.24
N GLU A 108 22.65 -14.75 5.67
CA GLU A 108 21.44 -14.33 6.38
C GLU A 108 21.20 -15.17 7.64
N PHE A 109 21.47 -16.48 7.57
CA PHE A 109 21.33 -17.41 8.69
C PHE A 109 22.37 -17.21 9.79
N ALA A 110 23.56 -16.72 9.44
CA ALA A 110 24.62 -16.39 10.40
C ALA A 110 24.34 -15.09 11.20
N ASN A 111 23.30 -14.35 10.83
CA ASN A 111 22.89 -13.12 11.49
C ASN A 111 21.56 -13.30 12.25
N HIS A 112 21.18 -12.28 13.02
CA HIS A 112 19.85 -12.21 13.62
C HIS A 112 18.76 -12.25 12.53
N PHE A 113 17.63 -12.92 12.75
CA PHE A 113 16.62 -13.13 11.71
C PHE A 113 16.04 -11.81 11.14
N LEU A 114 15.96 -10.76 11.98
CA LEU A 114 15.54 -9.41 11.57
C LEU A 114 16.59 -8.66 10.74
N TRP A 115 17.84 -9.10 10.68
CA TRP A 115 18.91 -8.39 9.96
C TRP A 115 18.59 -8.21 8.47
N ARG A 116 18.21 -9.29 7.78
CA ARG A 116 17.83 -9.23 6.36
C ARG A 116 16.54 -8.44 6.12
N ILE A 117 15.68 -8.40 7.13
CA ILE A 117 14.38 -7.71 7.09
C ILE A 117 14.61 -6.21 7.17
N ARG A 118 15.45 -5.77 8.11
CA ARG A 118 15.85 -4.36 8.27
C ARG A 118 16.50 -3.78 7.02
N LYS A 119 17.34 -4.57 6.33
CA LYS A 119 17.99 -4.14 5.07
C LYS A 119 17.01 -3.94 3.91
N ALA A 120 15.79 -4.45 4.02
CA ALA A 120 14.78 -4.37 2.98
C ALA A 120 13.63 -3.42 3.32
N LEU A 121 13.69 -2.73 4.48
CA LEU A 121 12.66 -1.77 4.86
C LEU A 121 12.51 -0.67 3.80
N PRO A 122 11.27 -0.18 3.57
CA PRO A 122 11.05 0.90 2.64
C PRO A 122 11.80 2.15 3.08
N ARG A 123 12.39 2.85 2.13
CA ARG A 123 12.90 4.21 2.36
C ARG A 123 11.73 5.18 2.60
N PRO A 124 11.98 6.33 3.26
CA PRO A 124 10.99 7.38 3.35
C PRO A 124 10.43 7.78 1.97
N GLY A 125 9.13 8.04 1.93
CA GLY A 125 8.38 8.31 0.72
C GLY A 125 8.14 7.09 -0.18
N ARG A 126 8.18 5.87 0.36
CA ARG A 126 7.93 4.62 -0.40
C ARG A 126 6.86 3.75 0.24
N ILE A 127 6.22 2.95 -0.60
CA ILE A 127 5.41 1.79 -0.18
C ILE A 127 6.28 0.54 -0.31
N GLY A 128 6.71 -0.02 0.81
CA GLY A 128 7.37 -1.31 0.89
C GLY A 128 6.37 -2.45 0.83
N VAL A 129 6.68 -3.50 0.07
CA VAL A 129 5.86 -4.72 0.02
C VAL A 129 6.72 -5.94 0.30
N PHE A 130 6.39 -6.64 1.38
CA PHE A 130 7.02 -7.88 1.79
C PHE A 130 6.13 -9.06 1.34
N ASP A 131 6.56 -9.78 0.29
CA ASP A 131 6.00 -11.10 -0.07
C ASP A 131 6.71 -12.18 0.76
N ARG A 132 6.01 -12.68 1.78
CA ARG A 132 6.62 -13.26 3.00
C ARG A 132 7.43 -12.21 3.77
N SER A 133 7.87 -12.51 4.99
CA SER A 133 8.47 -11.52 5.90
C SER A 133 9.18 -12.17 7.09
N HIS A 134 9.52 -11.38 8.11
CA HIS A 134 10.00 -11.86 9.42
C HIS A 134 9.07 -12.88 10.09
N TYR A 135 7.80 -12.96 9.68
CA TYR A 135 6.89 -13.97 10.20
C TYR A 135 7.23 -15.39 9.75
N GLU A 136 8.03 -15.59 8.70
CA GLU A 136 8.56 -16.92 8.35
C GLU A 136 9.33 -17.53 9.53
N ASP A 137 9.96 -16.68 10.35
CA ASP A 137 10.77 -17.08 11.49
C ASP A 137 9.98 -17.59 12.71
N VAL A 138 8.64 -17.50 12.66
CA VAL A 138 7.69 -18.09 13.61
C VAL A 138 6.64 -18.98 12.93
N LEU A 139 6.75 -19.17 11.61
CA LEU A 139 5.91 -20.06 10.80
C LEU A 139 6.68 -21.32 10.41
N VAL A 140 7.53 -21.26 9.38
CA VAL A 140 8.25 -22.45 8.90
C VAL A 140 9.24 -22.96 9.94
N GLN A 141 9.93 -22.07 10.67
CA GLN A 141 10.87 -22.47 11.72
C GLN A 141 10.20 -23.29 12.83
N ARG A 142 8.93 -22.98 13.13
CA ARG A 142 8.09 -23.70 14.09
C ARG A 142 7.57 -25.01 13.49
N VAL A 143 6.93 -24.97 12.33
CA VAL A 143 6.24 -26.13 11.74
C VAL A 143 7.23 -27.22 11.32
N ASP A 144 8.42 -26.82 10.87
CA ASP A 144 9.48 -27.73 10.47
C ASP A 144 10.49 -28.01 11.61
N SER A 145 10.26 -27.43 12.80
CA SER A 145 11.11 -27.62 13.99
C SER A 145 12.59 -27.34 13.72
N ILE A 146 12.88 -26.31 12.94
CA ILE A 146 14.24 -25.91 12.55
C ILE A 146 14.98 -25.32 13.77
N VAL A 147 14.26 -24.59 14.63
CA VAL A 147 14.75 -24.10 15.92
C VAL A 147 13.84 -24.59 17.04
N THR A 148 14.35 -24.62 18.27
CA THR A 148 13.58 -25.04 19.44
C THR A 148 12.40 -24.09 19.72
N GLU A 149 11.42 -24.60 20.45
CA GLU A 149 10.25 -23.81 20.86
C GLU A 149 10.62 -22.55 21.62
N ASP A 150 11.54 -22.63 22.57
CA ASP A 150 12.01 -21.47 23.33
C ASP A 150 12.58 -20.37 22.43
N VAL A 151 13.21 -20.73 21.31
CA VAL A 151 13.77 -19.77 20.35
C VAL A 151 12.66 -19.11 19.53
N TRP A 152 11.82 -19.86 18.83
CA TRP A 152 10.82 -19.22 17.95
C TRP A 152 9.70 -18.54 18.75
N ARG A 153 9.39 -19.00 19.97
CA ARG A 153 8.36 -18.40 20.81
C ARG A 153 8.78 -17.00 21.29
N GLY A 154 10.06 -16.81 21.66
CA GLY A 154 10.59 -15.50 22.05
C GLY A 154 10.55 -14.47 20.92
N ARG A 155 10.60 -14.91 19.65
CA ARG A 155 10.55 -14.02 18.48
C ARG A 155 9.22 -13.26 18.35
N TYR A 156 8.13 -13.70 18.96
CA TYR A 156 6.89 -12.90 18.92
C TYR A 156 7.07 -11.54 19.61
N ASP A 157 7.76 -11.51 20.75
CA ASP A 157 8.03 -10.26 21.48
C ASP A 157 9.01 -9.38 20.71
N GLU A 158 10.04 -9.98 20.12
CA GLU A 158 11.00 -9.27 19.27
C GLU A 158 10.35 -8.67 18.01
N ILE A 159 9.40 -9.39 17.40
CA ILE A 159 8.62 -8.91 16.25
C ILE A 159 7.76 -7.72 16.65
N ASN A 160 7.08 -7.79 17.80
CA ASN A 160 6.25 -6.69 18.29
C ASN A 160 7.09 -5.44 18.58
N GLU A 161 8.25 -5.60 19.22
CA GLU A 161 9.16 -4.47 19.49
C GLU A 161 9.71 -3.88 18.20
N PHE A 162 10.11 -4.73 17.25
CA PHE A 162 10.54 -4.29 15.93
C PHE A 162 9.47 -3.50 15.19
N GLU A 163 8.23 -4.00 15.12
CA GLU A 163 7.14 -3.31 14.42
C GLU A 163 6.75 -2.01 15.11
N LYS A 164 6.79 -1.97 16.45
CA LYS A 164 6.59 -0.75 17.21
C LYS A 164 7.66 0.31 16.90
N GLU A 165 8.94 -0.08 16.86
CA GLU A 165 10.06 0.79 16.46
C GLU A 165 9.84 1.37 15.05
N LEU A 166 9.34 0.57 14.10
CA LEU A 166 9.04 1.05 12.74
C LEU A 166 7.95 2.13 12.75
N VAL A 167 6.87 1.89 13.49
CA VAL A 167 5.74 2.83 13.59
C VAL A 167 6.18 4.13 14.27
N GLU A 168 6.95 4.05 15.35
CA GLU A 168 7.51 5.22 16.03
C GLU A 168 8.43 6.06 15.14
N ASN A 169 9.08 5.42 14.15
CA ASN A 169 9.93 6.09 13.16
C ASN A 169 9.17 6.55 11.89
N GLY A 170 7.83 6.50 11.89
CA GLY A 170 7.00 7.03 10.80
C GLY A 170 6.62 6.01 9.71
N THR A 171 6.83 4.71 9.93
CA THR A 171 6.37 3.67 9.01
C THR A 171 4.99 3.16 9.40
N THR A 172 3.98 3.35 8.56
CA THR A 172 2.68 2.71 8.74
C THR A 172 2.77 1.23 8.35
N VAL A 173 2.54 0.32 9.29
CA VAL A 173 2.65 -1.14 9.07
C VAL A 173 1.26 -1.76 8.86
N LEU A 174 1.03 -2.34 7.68
CA LEU A 174 -0.20 -3.05 7.30
C LEU A 174 0.10 -4.53 7.05
N LYS A 175 -0.48 -5.43 7.84
CA LYS A 175 -0.20 -6.87 7.75
C LYS A 175 -1.41 -7.63 7.23
N PHE A 176 -1.25 -8.30 6.10
CA PHE A 176 -2.31 -9.02 5.40
C PHE A 176 -2.02 -10.51 5.38
N ALA A 177 -2.90 -11.31 5.96
CA ALA A 177 -2.84 -12.77 5.86
C ALA A 177 -3.91 -13.27 4.88
N LEU A 178 -3.46 -13.70 3.69
CA LEU A 178 -4.34 -14.31 2.69
C LEU A 178 -4.62 -15.76 3.08
N MET A 179 -5.86 -16.04 3.47
CA MET A 179 -6.30 -17.35 3.93
C MET A 179 -7.20 -18.03 2.88
N VAL A 180 -6.75 -19.16 2.35
CA VAL A 180 -7.53 -20.03 1.47
C VAL A 180 -7.96 -21.30 2.19
N SER A 181 -9.03 -21.95 1.72
CA SER A 181 -9.37 -23.29 2.18
C SER A 181 -8.32 -24.31 1.73
N HIS A 182 -8.29 -25.46 2.42
CA HIS A 182 -7.44 -26.58 2.00
C HIS A 182 -7.80 -27.02 0.58
N ASP A 183 -9.09 -27.04 0.21
CA ASP A 183 -9.51 -27.49 -1.11
C ASP A 183 -9.16 -26.47 -2.20
N GLU A 184 -9.36 -25.18 -1.95
CA GLU A 184 -8.95 -24.12 -2.88
C GLU A 184 -7.44 -24.14 -3.14
N GLN A 185 -6.61 -24.38 -2.11
CA GLN A 185 -5.17 -24.56 -2.31
C GLN A 185 -4.89 -25.74 -3.25
N GLY A 186 -5.59 -26.85 -3.07
CA GLY A 186 -5.46 -28.05 -3.91
C GLY A 186 -5.85 -27.80 -5.36
N ILE A 187 -6.98 -27.11 -5.58
CA ILE A 187 -7.45 -26.69 -6.91
C ILE A 187 -6.39 -25.82 -7.60
N ARG A 188 -5.82 -24.83 -6.91
CA ARG A 188 -4.78 -23.96 -7.47
C ARG A 188 -3.47 -24.69 -7.77
N LEU A 189 -3.10 -25.70 -6.97
CA LEU A 189 -1.93 -26.53 -7.24
C LEU A 189 -2.16 -27.41 -8.48
N MET A 190 -3.34 -28.01 -8.62
CA MET A 190 -3.72 -28.76 -9.82
C MET A 190 -3.69 -27.86 -11.06
N GLU A 191 -4.27 -26.65 -11.00
CA GLU A 191 -4.22 -25.68 -12.11
C GLU A 191 -2.79 -25.37 -12.55
N ARG A 192 -1.83 -25.26 -11.61
CA ARG A 192 -0.41 -25.01 -11.94
C ARG A 192 0.26 -26.18 -12.67
N LEU A 193 -0.13 -27.42 -12.37
CA LEU A 193 0.36 -28.61 -13.06
C LEU A 193 -0.22 -28.69 -14.49
N ASP A 194 -1.52 -28.42 -14.61
CA ASP A 194 -2.25 -28.49 -15.87
C ASP A 194 -1.79 -27.43 -16.86
N ARG A 195 -1.45 -26.23 -16.37
CA ARG A 195 -1.04 -25.08 -17.20
C ARG A 195 0.47 -25.03 -17.48
N PRO A 196 0.92 -25.22 -18.74
CA PRO A 196 2.35 -25.14 -19.08
C PRO A 196 3.02 -23.82 -18.67
N ASP A 197 2.30 -22.69 -18.78
CA ASP A 197 2.78 -21.35 -18.41
C ASP A 197 2.91 -21.12 -16.89
N LYS A 198 2.43 -22.05 -16.07
CA LYS A 198 2.45 -21.99 -14.60
C LYS A 198 3.27 -23.08 -13.92
N ARG A 199 3.72 -24.12 -14.64
CA ARG A 199 4.52 -25.22 -14.06
C ARG A 199 5.77 -24.74 -13.34
N TRP A 200 6.40 -23.68 -13.83
CA TRP A 200 7.56 -23.06 -13.16
C TRP A 200 7.26 -22.52 -11.76
N LYS A 201 5.97 -22.28 -11.43
CA LYS A 201 5.50 -21.85 -10.11
C LYS A 201 5.18 -23.02 -9.17
N TYR A 202 5.20 -24.26 -9.66
CA TYR A 202 4.94 -25.45 -8.84
C TYR A 202 6.26 -25.98 -8.29
N SER A 203 6.26 -26.33 -7.01
CA SER A 203 7.37 -27.05 -6.37
C SER A 203 6.89 -28.42 -5.90
N ALA A 204 7.71 -29.45 -6.05
CA ALA A 204 7.43 -30.75 -5.44
C ALA A 204 7.30 -30.65 -3.90
N ASN A 205 7.88 -29.60 -3.29
CA ASN A 205 7.73 -29.33 -1.86
C ASN A 205 6.32 -28.85 -1.48
N ASP A 206 5.51 -28.35 -2.43
CA ASP A 206 4.17 -27.84 -2.16
C ASP A 206 3.27 -28.91 -1.51
N LEU A 207 3.44 -30.19 -1.89
CA LEU A 207 2.72 -31.32 -1.28
C LEU A 207 3.18 -31.61 0.15
N LYS A 208 4.46 -31.41 0.46
CA LYS A 208 5.01 -31.56 1.83
C LYS A 208 4.50 -30.45 2.74
N THR A 209 4.46 -29.21 2.25
CA THR A 209 3.85 -28.08 2.97
C THR A 209 2.36 -28.34 3.19
N ARG A 210 1.66 -28.82 2.16
CA ARG A 210 0.22 -29.16 2.23
C ARG A 210 -0.07 -30.26 3.23
N SER A 211 0.76 -31.29 3.38
CA SER A 211 0.53 -32.33 4.39
C SER A 211 0.63 -31.82 5.84
N LYS A 212 1.27 -30.66 6.04
CA LYS A 212 1.38 -29.96 7.33
C LYS A 212 0.33 -28.86 7.51
N TRP A 213 -0.75 -28.88 6.73
CA TRP A 213 -1.79 -27.83 6.71
C TRP A 213 -2.24 -27.38 8.11
N PHE A 214 -2.61 -28.32 8.97
CA PHE A 214 -3.12 -28.01 10.31
C PHE A 214 -2.04 -27.41 11.23
N ALA A 215 -0.78 -27.81 11.07
CA ALA A 215 0.33 -27.22 11.82
C ALA A 215 0.56 -25.76 11.41
N TYR A 216 0.51 -25.46 10.10
CA TYR A 216 0.55 -24.08 9.62
C TYR A 216 -0.67 -23.26 10.06
N LYS A 217 -1.88 -23.83 10.03
CA LYS A 217 -3.08 -23.13 10.52
C LYS A 217 -2.94 -22.77 12.00
N ALA A 218 -2.41 -23.67 12.83
CA ALA A 218 -2.12 -23.40 14.23
C ALA A 218 -1.04 -22.32 14.41
N ALA A 219 0.04 -22.37 13.60
CA ALA A 219 1.09 -21.35 13.63
C ALA A 219 0.57 -19.96 13.25
N TYR A 220 -0.28 -19.85 12.23
CA TYR A 220 -0.94 -18.59 11.87
C TYR A 220 -1.87 -18.07 12.97
N ALA A 221 -2.65 -18.95 13.61
CA ALA A 221 -3.51 -18.54 14.72
C ALA A 221 -2.71 -17.88 15.86
N ASP A 222 -1.54 -18.44 16.19
CA ASP A 222 -0.64 -17.86 17.18
C ASP A 222 0.03 -16.56 16.69
N VAL A 223 0.44 -16.47 15.42
CA VAL A 223 0.91 -15.21 14.83
C VAL A 223 -0.13 -14.11 15.05
N PHE A 224 -1.39 -14.35 14.72
CA PHE A 224 -2.45 -13.35 14.91
C PHE A 224 -2.66 -13.01 16.38
N ARG A 225 -2.70 -14.03 17.25
CA ARG A 225 -2.90 -13.85 18.69
C ARG A 225 -1.79 -13.03 19.35
N PHE A 226 -0.54 -13.28 18.99
CA PHE A 226 0.61 -12.69 19.69
C PHE A 226 1.12 -11.41 19.03
N THR A 227 0.76 -11.12 17.78
CA THR A 227 1.35 -9.98 17.05
C THR A 227 0.33 -9.06 16.38
N SER A 228 -0.97 -9.30 16.51
CA SER A 228 -1.97 -8.32 16.07
C SER A 228 -2.14 -7.22 17.12
N THR A 229 -1.36 -6.14 16.98
CA THR A 229 -1.36 -5.02 17.93
C THR A 229 -2.25 -3.86 17.43
N GLU A 230 -2.33 -2.77 18.19
CA GLU A 230 -2.99 -1.54 17.74
C GLU A 230 -2.17 -0.77 16.70
N HIS A 231 -0.85 -0.68 16.90
CA HIS A 231 0.05 0.03 16.00
C HIS A 231 0.40 -0.77 14.74
N ALA A 232 0.34 -2.10 14.80
CA ALA A 232 0.57 -3.00 13.67
C ALA A 232 -0.49 -4.12 13.68
N PRO A 233 -1.71 -3.86 13.19
CA PRO A 233 -2.78 -4.86 13.17
C PRO A 233 -2.57 -5.92 12.10
N TRP A 234 -3.05 -7.13 12.35
CA TRP A 234 -3.26 -8.15 11.31
C TRP A 234 -4.66 -8.05 10.73
N TYR A 235 -4.74 -8.06 9.40
CA TYR A 235 -5.97 -8.24 8.64
C TYR A 235 -5.98 -9.63 8.01
N VAL A 236 -6.95 -10.46 8.39
CA VAL A 236 -7.10 -11.83 7.89
C VAL A 236 -8.10 -11.82 6.75
N ILE A 237 -7.61 -12.04 5.54
CA ILE A 237 -8.32 -11.81 4.29
C ILE A 237 -8.82 -13.16 3.72
N PRO A 238 -10.15 -13.37 3.60
CA PRO A 238 -10.71 -14.47 2.83
C PRO A 238 -10.20 -14.43 1.39
N ALA A 239 -9.44 -15.43 0.98
CA ALA A 239 -8.67 -15.39 -0.26
C ALA A 239 -9.07 -16.48 -1.26
N ASN A 240 -10.14 -17.25 -1.03
CA ASN A 240 -10.69 -18.13 -2.07
C ASN A 240 -11.12 -17.30 -3.28
N ARG A 241 -11.82 -16.19 -3.02
CA ARG A 241 -12.20 -15.20 -4.02
C ARG A 241 -11.06 -14.20 -4.24
N LYS A 242 -10.25 -14.42 -5.28
CA LYS A 242 -9.13 -13.52 -5.65
C LYS A 242 -9.55 -12.06 -5.87
N TRP A 243 -10.78 -11.82 -6.32
CA TRP A 243 -11.29 -10.45 -6.51
C TRP A 243 -11.47 -9.75 -5.16
N PHE A 244 -12.13 -10.41 -4.20
CA PHE A 244 -12.39 -9.85 -2.88
C PHE A 244 -11.10 -9.55 -2.13
N SER A 245 -10.13 -10.45 -2.16
CA SER A 245 -8.86 -10.21 -1.46
C SER A 245 -8.10 -9.01 -2.02
N ARG A 246 -8.19 -8.74 -3.32
CA ARG A 246 -7.61 -7.53 -3.91
C ARG A 246 -8.39 -6.29 -3.51
N THR A 247 -9.71 -6.31 -3.62
CA THR A 247 -10.60 -5.21 -3.23
C THR A 247 -10.40 -4.83 -1.75
N ALA A 248 -10.34 -5.79 -0.84
CA ALA A 248 -10.12 -5.56 0.58
C ALA A 248 -8.76 -4.93 0.88
N ILE A 249 -7.68 -5.44 0.27
CA ILE A 249 -6.33 -4.89 0.48
C ILE A 249 -6.23 -3.48 -0.10
N THR A 250 -6.77 -3.25 -1.30
CA THR A 250 -6.85 -1.93 -1.92
C THR A 250 -7.56 -0.93 -1.01
N GLU A 251 -8.74 -1.27 -0.48
CA GLU A 251 -9.50 -0.38 0.38
C GLU A 251 -8.77 -0.08 1.70
N ILE A 252 -8.18 -1.09 2.35
CA ILE A 252 -7.42 -0.91 3.59
C ILE A 252 -6.19 -0.02 3.35
N LEU A 253 -5.42 -0.27 2.29
CA LEU A 253 -4.26 0.53 1.94
C LEU A 253 -4.67 1.97 1.62
N THR A 254 -5.75 2.17 0.87
CA THR A 254 -6.23 3.52 0.51
C THR A 254 -6.62 4.30 1.75
N ARG A 255 -7.39 3.70 2.66
CA ARG A 255 -7.75 4.35 3.93
C ARG A 255 -6.51 4.72 4.75
N ALA A 256 -5.53 3.83 4.84
CA ALA A 256 -4.28 4.12 5.54
C ALA A 256 -3.48 5.26 4.88
N MET A 257 -3.42 5.30 3.54
CA MET A 257 -2.76 6.37 2.79
C MET A 257 -3.47 7.72 2.95
N VAL A 258 -4.81 7.72 3.04
CA VAL A 258 -5.60 8.91 3.36
C VAL A 258 -5.33 9.39 4.79
N GLU A 259 -5.20 8.46 5.75
CA GLU A 259 -4.90 8.80 7.16
C GLU A 259 -3.52 9.38 7.37
N LEU A 260 -2.56 9.01 6.52
CA LEU A 260 -1.24 9.64 6.53
C LEU A 260 -1.31 11.13 6.27
N ASP A 261 -2.33 11.61 5.56
CA ASP A 261 -2.54 13.03 5.24
C ASP A 261 -1.27 13.67 4.65
N VAL A 262 -0.74 13.03 3.61
CA VAL A 262 0.43 13.51 2.86
C VAL A 262 0.02 14.68 1.96
N ALA A 263 0.80 15.76 2.03
CA ALA A 263 0.63 16.95 1.21
C ALA A 263 1.79 17.10 0.22
N TRP A 264 1.57 17.87 -0.84
CA TRP A 264 2.66 18.29 -1.71
C TRP A 264 3.67 19.15 -0.93
N PRO A 265 4.99 18.95 -1.12
CA PRO A 265 5.99 19.79 -0.49
C PRO A 265 5.92 21.22 -1.04
N VAL A 266 6.28 22.20 -0.21
CA VAL A 266 6.45 23.59 -0.64
C VAL A 266 7.77 23.70 -1.41
N ALA A 267 7.79 24.50 -2.48
CA ALA A 267 9.00 24.78 -3.23
C ALA A 267 10.08 25.38 -2.32
N ASP A 268 11.32 24.90 -2.45
CA ASP A 268 12.50 25.40 -1.73
C ASP A 268 13.20 26.55 -2.48
N PHE A 269 12.54 27.10 -3.50
CA PHE A 269 12.98 28.21 -4.34
C PHE A 269 11.86 29.22 -4.55
N ASP A 270 12.23 30.45 -4.94
CA ASP A 270 11.27 31.48 -5.32
C ASP A 270 10.70 31.15 -6.72
N VAL A 271 9.43 30.73 -6.76
CA VAL A 271 8.75 30.33 -7.99
C VAL A 271 8.67 31.47 -9.00
N ALA A 272 8.50 32.72 -8.54
CA ALA A 272 8.38 33.87 -9.41
C ALA A 272 9.74 34.20 -10.06
N GLU A 273 10.83 34.19 -9.28
CA GLU A 273 12.19 34.38 -9.79
C GLU A 273 12.55 33.30 -10.83
N GLN A 274 12.29 32.03 -10.52
CA GLN A 274 12.57 30.92 -11.44
C GLN A 274 11.75 31.03 -12.74
N ARG A 275 10.50 31.50 -12.65
CA ARG A 275 9.64 31.72 -13.82
C ARG A 275 10.17 32.83 -14.72
N GLU A 276 10.65 33.93 -14.15
CA GLU A 276 11.30 35.02 -14.89
C GLU A 276 12.58 34.53 -15.59
N ALA A 277 13.43 33.81 -14.86
CA ALA A 277 14.65 33.23 -15.41
C ALA A 277 14.36 32.25 -16.57
N LEU A 278 13.37 31.36 -16.41
CA LEU A 278 12.96 30.44 -17.48
C LEU A 278 12.38 31.16 -18.68
N ALA A 279 11.55 32.17 -18.45
CA ALA A 279 11.00 32.98 -19.53
C ALA A 279 12.15 33.50 -20.41
N ALA A 280 13.21 34.08 -19.82
CA ALA A 280 14.35 34.59 -20.58
C ALA A 280 15.06 33.56 -21.49
N THR A 281 14.83 32.26 -21.30
CA THR A 281 15.44 31.18 -22.10
C THR A 281 14.55 30.68 -23.25
N ILE A 282 13.27 31.06 -23.28
CA ILE A 282 12.31 30.59 -24.29
C ILE A 282 11.86 31.72 -25.22
N THR A 283 11.41 31.35 -26.42
CA THR A 283 10.91 32.30 -27.42
C THR A 283 9.57 32.90 -26.99
N THR A 284 9.21 34.07 -27.52
CA THR A 284 7.91 34.71 -27.27
C THR A 284 6.73 33.82 -27.66
N PRO A 285 6.72 33.12 -28.82
CA PRO A 285 5.66 32.16 -29.13
C PRO A 285 5.54 31.03 -28.10
N ALA A 286 6.66 30.46 -27.62
CA ALA A 286 6.63 29.39 -26.61
C ALA A 286 6.14 29.89 -25.24
N LEU A 287 6.49 31.12 -24.85
CA LEU A 287 5.97 31.73 -23.64
C LEU A 287 4.46 31.99 -23.73
N LYS A 288 3.97 32.41 -24.91
CA LYS A 288 2.55 32.61 -25.17
C LYS A 288 1.77 31.28 -25.10
N GLU A 289 2.26 30.23 -25.75
CA GLU A 289 1.71 28.87 -25.64
C GLU A 289 1.67 28.42 -24.18
N SER A 290 2.77 28.59 -23.44
CA SER A 290 2.80 28.26 -22.01
C SER A 290 1.77 29.02 -21.18
N LEU A 291 1.48 30.30 -21.50
CA LEU A 291 0.44 31.08 -20.82
C LEU A 291 -0.96 30.57 -21.18
N GLU A 292 -1.23 30.34 -22.47
CA GLU A 292 -2.51 29.82 -22.98
C GLU A 292 -2.86 28.48 -22.33
N ASP A 293 -1.89 27.58 -22.16
CA ASP A 293 -2.10 26.26 -21.56
C ASP A 293 -2.17 26.27 -20.01
N THR A 294 -1.79 27.38 -19.35
CA THR A 294 -1.62 27.40 -17.89
C THR A 294 -2.92 27.17 -17.15
N GLU A 295 -3.97 27.88 -17.55
CA GLU A 295 -5.27 27.85 -16.88
C GLU A 295 -5.83 26.43 -16.92
N ASP A 296 -5.97 25.85 -18.11
CA ASP A 296 -6.45 24.48 -18.30
C ASP A 296 -5.60 23.44 -17.54
N THR A 297 -4.27 23.56 -17.58
CA THR A 297 -3.37 22.60 -16.92
C THR A 297 -3.48 22.66 -15.40
N VAL A 298 -3.49 23.87 -14.83
CA VAL A 298 -3.53 24.06 -13.38
C VAL A 298 -4.92 23.76 -12.85
N GLU A 299 -5.98 24.21 -13.51
CA GLU A 299 -7.37 23.88 -13.13
C GLU A 299 -7.62 22.38 -13.15
N SER A 300 -7.18 21.67 -14.19
CA SER A 300 -7.31 20.21 -14.25
C SER A 300 -6.60 19.50 -13.10
N ALA A 301 -5.38 19.94 -12.75
CA ALA A 301 -4.64 19.39 -11.61
C ALA A 301 -5.31 19.71 -10.26
N MET A 302 -5.85 20.93 -10.12
CA MET A 302 -6.57 21.35 -8.93
C MET A 302 -7.86 20.54 -8.74
N GLU A 303 -8.65 20.36 -9.80
CA GLU A 303 -9.89 19.59 -9.78
C GLU A 303 -9.64 18.13 -9.39
N SER A 304 -8.66 17.48 -10.04
CA SER A 304 -8.26 16.10 -9.73
C SER A 304 -7.88 15.96 -8.25
N SER A 305 -7.04 16.85 -7.75
CA SER A 305 -6.62 16.81 -6.35
C SER A 305 -7.75 17.14 -5.37
N ILE A 306 -8.74 17.95 -5.75
CA ILE A 306 -9.92 18.24 -4.91
C ILE A 306 -10.87 17.05 -4.88
N GLU A 307 -11.08 16.39 -6.02
CA GLU A 307 -11.90 15.17 -6.11
C GLU A 307 -11.32 14.07 -5.23
N ILE A 308 -10.00 13.88 -5.28
CA ILE A 308 -9.27 12.97 -4.40
C ILE A 308 -9.43 13.33 -2.92
N ARG A 309 -9.41 14.63 -2.57
CA ARG A 309 -9.71 15.07 -1.20
C ARG A 309 -11.15 14.80 -0.80
N LYS A 310 -12.13 14.91 -1.71
CA LYS A 310 -13.54 14.58 -1.44
C LYS A 310 -13.72 13.08 -1.20
N GLU A 311 -13.10 12.23 -2.00
CA GLU A 311 -13.14 10.77 -1.81
C GLU A 311 -12.44 10.36 -0.50
N ALA A 312 -11.27 10.95 -0.21
CA ALA A 312 -10.57 10.80 1.06
C ALA A 312 -11.41 11.28 2.26
N LEU A 313 -12.21 12.32 2.06
CA LEU A 313 -13.18 12.84 3.02
C LEU A 313 -14.38 11.91 3.22
N GLU A 314 -14.92 11.32 2.16
CA GLU A 314 -16.01 10.34 2.29
C GLU A 314 -15.55 9.07 3.02
N LEU A 315 -14.26 8.71 2.88
CA LEU A 315 -13.64 7.62 3.64
C LEU A 315 -13.47 7.95 5.13
N HIS A 316 -13.43 9.23 5.50
CA HIS A 316 -13.31 9.73 6.87
C HIS A 316 -14.51 10.60 7.25
N ASN A 317 -15.50 10.02 7.95
CA ASN A 317 -16.68 10.69 8.50
C ASN A 317 -16.39 12.01 9.29
N GLY A 318 -16.03 13.11 8.63
CA GLY A 318 -15.54 14.31 9.28
C GLY A 318 -15.78 15.56 8.44
N ASP A 319 -16.71 16.40 8.90
CA ASP A 319 -16.99 17.75 8.38
C ASP A 319 -15.73 18.65 8.34
N ALA A 320 -14.72 18.37 9.19
CA ALA A 320 -13.53 19.19 9.35
C ALA A 320 -12.69 19.34 8.07
N ARG A 321 -12.48 18.28 7.26
CA ARG A 321 -11.62 18.43 6.06
C ARG A 321 -12.37 19.02 4.85
N VAL A 322 -13.71 19.14 4.90
CA VAL A 322 -14.49 19.82 3.85
C VAL A 322 -14.18 21.31 3.84
N GLU A 323 -14.04 21.90 5.02
CA GLU A 323 -13.61 23.29 5.19
C GLU A 323 -12.15 23.49 4.74
N GLU A 324 -11.25 22.56 5.09
CA GLU A 324 -9.86 22.57 4.64
C GLU A 324 -9.74 22.48 3.10
N ALA A 325 -10.52 21.61 2.46
CA ALA A 325 -10.53 21.45 1.00
C ALA A 325 -11.01 22.73 0.29
N LYS A 326 -12.02 23.41 0.84
CA LYS A 326 -12.47 24.72 0.31
C LYS A 326 -11.41 25.80 0.48
N THR A 327 -10.67 25.78 1.58
CA THR A 327 -9.59 26.73 1.85
C THR A 327 -8.43 26.53 0.88
N LYS A 328 -7.94 25.29 0.75
CA LYS A 328 -6.88 24.95 -0.23
C LYS A 328 -7.27 25.29 -1.67
N ARG A 329 -8.54 25.09 -2.04
CA ARG A 329 -9.03 25.50 -3.36
C ARG A 329 -8.84 27.01 -3.58
N LYS A 330 -9.23 27.84 -2.62
CA LYS A 330 -9.07 29.30 -2.73
C LYS A 330 -7.59 29.71 -2.79
N GLU A 331 -6.73 29.05 -2.02
CA GLU A 331 -5.28 29.29 -2.06
C GLU A 331 -4.70 28.99 -3.45
N TRP A 332 -5.12 27.89 -4.06
CA TRP A 332 -4.70 27.50 -5.40
C TRP A 332 -5.29 28.40 -6.50
N GLU A 333 -6.55 28.83 -6.38
CA GLU A 333 -7.16 29.81 -7.30
C GLU A 333 -6.38 31.14 -7.26
N ALA A 334 -5.97 31.59 -6.07
CA ALA A 334 -5.15 32.79 -5.91
C ALA A 334 -3.73 32.62 -6.49
N ASP A 335 -3.09 31.46 -6.30
CA ASP A 335 -1.77 31.15 -6.88
C ASP A 335 -1.83 31.09 -8.43
N LEU A 336 -2.92 30.55 -8.98
CA LEU A 336 -3.17 30.54 -10.43
C LEU A 336 -3.33 31.97 -10.97
N GLU A 337 -4.13 32.82 -10.31
CA GLU A 337 -4.31 34.22 -10.72
C GLU A 337 -2.97 34.96 -10.72
N GLN A 338 -2.18 34.83 -9.65
CA GLN A 338 -0.83 35.39 -9.56
C GLN A 338 0.09 34.84 -10.68
N THR A 339 -0.04 33.55 -11.00
CA THR A 339 0.75 32.90 -12.04
C THR A 339 0.43 33.44 -13.44
N LEU A 340 -0.85 33.62 -13.75
CA LEU A 340 -1.30 34.20 -15.02
C LEU A 340 -0.88 35.67 -15.13
N GLU A 341 -1.02 36.46 -14.06
CA GLU A 341 -0.57 37.85 -14.03
C GLU A 341 0.93 37.97 -14.31
N GLN A 342 1.75 37.15 -13.65
CA GLN A 342 3.20 37.17 -13.87
C GLN A 342 3.57 36.79 -15.30
N LYS A 343 2.97 35.74 -15.86
CA LYS A 343 3.24 35.32 -17.25
C LYS A 343 2.81 36.39 -18.26
N ARG A 344 1.68 37.08 -18.04
CA ARG A 344 1.23 38.21 -18.87
C ARG A 344 2.23 39.36 -18.82
N ALA A 345 2.68 39.76 -17.63
CA ALA A 345 3.68 40.81 -17.46
C ALA A 345 5.02 40.46 -18.16
N LEU A 346 5.47 39.20 -18.06
CA LEU A 346 6.67 38.71 -18.76
C LEU A 346 6.53 38.74 -20.29
N LEU A 347 5.31 38.55 -20.81
CA LEU A 347 5.02 38.61 -22.24
C LEU A 347 4.96 40.07 -22.72
N GLU A 348 4.31 40.96 -21.98
CA GLU A 348 4.23 42.39 -22.27
C GLU A 348 5.60 43.08 -22.25
N ALA A 349 6.50 42.63 -21.37
CA ALA A 349 7.87 43.13 -21.28
C ALA A 349 8.76 42.77 -22.49
N ARG A 350 8.25 41.99 -23.46
CA ARG A 350 8.95 41.65 -24.71
C ARG A 350 8.38 42.49 -25.85
N PRO A 351 8.99 43.65 -26.15
CA PRO A 351 8.58 44.45 -27.30
C PRO A 351 8.95 43.68 -28.58
N ASP A 352 7.97 42.98 -29.14
CA ASP A 352 7.96 42.33 -30.45
C ASP A 352 9.05 41.27 -30.73
N ALA A 353 8.62 40.00 -30.76
CA ALA A 353 9.24 38.96 -31.59
C ALA A 353 8.37 38.72 -32.82
#